data_AF-A0A2U3I0D0-F1
#
_entry.id   AF-A0A2U3I0D0-F1
#
_cell.length_a   1.000
_cell.length_b   1.000
_cell.length_c   1.000
_cell.angle_alpha   90.00
_cell.angle_beta   90.00
_cell.angle_gamma   90.00
#
_symmetry.space_group_name_H-M   'P 1'
#
loop_
_entity.id
_entity.type
_entity.pdbx_description
1 polymer ?
#
loop_
_entity_poly.entity_id
_entity_poly.type
_entity_poly.pdbx_seq_one_letter_code
_entity_poly.pdbx_strand_id
1 'polypeptide(L)'
;MTENRHPDACRIGVAFIEAQVTTLHAYASLLSDWIERGAPPPDFAKAQSLLARKHSRPEAHTHSEDGTPMKDAPTEDTLSWPSFDTAEKRIAFALIVPCTNAILAVAEYFDVHRLSASRAPEVQFLMRLRDAAANGNTFSLAADEYRPHAAYAGLIVDDALDGTLLFSDGVKPGFIEFGDTVGLLRYLAKLLKSMQSAISAGDAG
;
A
#
# COMPACT_ATOMS: atom_id res chain seq x y z
N MET A 1 -1.70 38.93 8.71
CA MET A 1 -1.40 37.61 9.31
C MET A 1 -1.89 36.57 8.33
N THR A 2 -0.99 36.00 7.55
CA THR A 2 -1.29 34.90 6.63
C THR A 2 -1.47 33.63 7.46
N GLU A 3 -2.73 33.25 7.68
CA GLU A 3 -3.06 31.90 8.14
C GLU A 3 -2.45 30.91 7.14
N ASN A 4 -1.38 30.24 7.54
CA ASN A 4 -0.95 29.00 6.89
C ASN A 4 -2.10 28.00 7.08
N ARG A 5 -3.05 27.98 6.14
CA ARG A 5 -4.04 26.91 6.00
C ARG A 5 -3.26 25.64 5.67
N HIS A 6 -2.80 24.93 6.70
CA HIS A 6 -2.38 23.55 6.53
C HIS A 6 -3.52 22.81 5.83
N PRO A 7 -3.26 22.14 4.70
CA PRO A 7 -4.32 21.44 4.00
C PRO A 7 -4.90 20.34 4.89
N ASP A 8 -6.22 20.26 4.93
CA ASP A 8 -6.99 19.28 5.71
C ASP A 8 -6.50 17.85 5.41
N ALA A 9 -5.92 17.19 6.40
CA ALA A 9 -5.37 15.84 6.30
C ALA A 9 -6.45 14.81 5.90
N CYS A 10 -7.72 15.01 6.28
CA CYS A 10 -8.79 14.14 5.81
C CYS A 10 -9.01 14.29 4.31
N ARG A 11 -9.03 15.54 3.80
CA ARG A 11 -9.19 15.81 2.37
C ARG A 11 -8.06 15.25 1.52
N ILE A 12 -6.81 15.45 1.94
CA ILE A 12 -5.65 14.88 1.23
C ILE A 12 -5.70 13.35 1.30
N GLY A 13 -5.97 12.79 2.47
CA GLY A 13 -6.05 11.35 2.67
C GLY A 13 -7.09 10.68 1.79
N VAL A 14 -8.26 11.31 1.61
CA VAL A 14 -9.28 10.83 0.66
C VAL A 14 -8.72 10.72 -0.76
N ALA A 15 -8.15 11.81 -1.28
CA ALA A 15 -7.61 11.83 -2.65
C ALA A 15 -6.46 10.83 -2.82
N PHE A 16 -5.60 10.71 -1.80
CA PHE A 16 -4.50 9.77 -1.78
C PHE A 16 -5.00 8.31 -1.82
N ILE A 17 -5.95 7.95 -0.96
CA ILE A 17 -6.53 6.60 -0.95
C ILE A 17 -7.26 6.31 -2.27
N GLU A 18 -8.03 7.26 -2.80
CA GLU A 18 -8.71 7.09 -4.10
C GLU A 18 -7.70 6.87 -5.25
N ALA A 19 -6.54 7.51 -5.22
CA ALA A 19 -5.45 7.27 -6.16
C ALA A 19 -4.89 5.84 -6.01
N GLN A 20 -4.65 5.36 -4.78
CA GLN A 20 -4.24 3.97 -4.55
C GLN A 20 -5.27 2.98 -5.09
N VAL A 21 -6.55 3.19 -4.79
CA VAL A 21 -7.64 2.34 -5.30
C VAL A 21 -7.67 2.35 -6.83
N THR A 22 -7.50 3.51 -7.47
CA THR A 22 -7.47 3.61 -8.94
C THR A 22 -6.31 2.84 -9.53
N THR A 23 -5.11 2.96 -8.94
CA THR A 23 -3.93 2.20 -9.35
C THR A 23 -4.15 0.69 -9.23
N LEU A 24 -4.75 0.24 -8.13
CA LEU A 24 -5.10 -1.17 -7.94
C LEU A 24 -6.05 -1.68 -9.04
N HIS A 25 -7.10 -0.93 -9.39
CA HIS A 25 -8.01 -1.33 -10.46
C HIS A 25 -7.31 -1.39 -11.82
N ALA A 26 -6.54 -0.35 -12.16
CA ALA A 26 -5.79 -0.32 -13.41
C ALA A 26 -4.82 -1.51 -13.51
N TYR A 27 -4.12 -1.81 -12.41
CA TYR A 27 -3.21 -2.95 -12.35
C TYR A 27 -3.95 -4.28 -12.52
N ALA A 28 -5.07 -4.49 -11.81
CA ALA A 28 -5.87 -5.71 -11.93
C ALA A 28 -6.42 -5.90 -13.35
N SER A 29 -6.89 -4.82 -14.00
CA SER A 29 -7.35 -4.87 -15.39
C SER A 29 -6.22 -5.24 -16.36
N LEU A 30 -5.06 -4.60 -16.23
CA LEU A 30 -3.88 -4.93 -17.05
C LEU A 30 -3.42 -6.37 -16.83
N LEU A 31 -3.46 -6.86 -15.60
CA LEU A 31 -3.13 -8.23 -15.28
C LEU A 31 -4.13 -9.22 -15.88
N SER A 32 -5.43 -8.93 -15.82
CA SER A 32 -6.48 -9.73 -16.47
C SER A 32 -6.24 -9.84 -17.98
N ASP A 33 -6.00 -8.71 -18.65
CA ASP A 33 -5.68 -8.67 -20.08
C ASP A 33 -4.41 -9.47 -20.40
N TRP A 34 -3.40 -9.39 -19.54
CA TRP A 34 -2.14 -10.13 -19.69
C TRP A 34 -2.35 -11.64 -19.58
N ILE A 35 -3.18 -12.09 -18.61
CA ILE A 35 -3.54 -13.51 -18.42
C ILE A 35 -4.37 -14.01 -19.61
N GLU A 36 -5.43 -13.31 -19.99
CA GLU A 36 -6.35 -13.72 -21.07
C GLU A 36 -5.64 -13.89 -22.42
N ARG A 37 -4.58 -13.11 -22.66
CA ARG A 37 -3.77 -13.16 -23.88
C ARG A 37 -2.63 -14.17 -23.82
N GLY A 38 -2.44 -14.88 -22.70
CA GLY A 38 -1.34 -15.83 -22.52
C GLY A 38 0.05 -15.19 -22.66
N ALA A 39 0.18 -13.92 -22.28
CA ALA A 39 1.40 -13.16 -22.49
C ALA A 39 2.57 -13.69 -21.61
N PRO A 40 3.82 -13.58 -22.09
CA PRO A 40 4.99 -14.05 -21.34
C PRO A 40 5.23 -13.19 -20.08
N PRO A 41 5.96 -13.71 -19.07
CA PRO A 41 6.34 -12.96 -17.87
C PRO A 41 6.90 -11.57 -18.18
N PRO A 42 6.68 -10.57 -17.29
CA PRO A 42 7.22 -9.22 -17.47
C PRO A 42 8.74 -9.24 -17.70
N ASP A 43 9.16 -8.53 -18.76
CA ASP A 43 10.56 -8.31 -19.09
C ASP A 43 10.95 -6.91 -18.64
N PHE A 44 11.68 -6.83 -17.52
CA PHE A 44 12.05 -5.55 -16.91
C PHE A 44 13.03 -4.74 -17.78
N ALA A 45 13.78 -5.37 -18.69
CA ALA A 45 14.63 -4.64 -19.63
C ALA A 45 13.78 -3.74 -20.56
N LYS A 46 12.56 -4.16 -20.92
CA LYS A 46 11.64 -3.36 -21.73
C LYS A 46 11.06 -2.15 -20.99
N ALA A 47 11.12 -2.13 -19.66
CA ALA A 47 10.66 -0.99 -18.86
C ALA A 47 11.69 0.15 -18.80
N GLN A 48 12.94 -0.07 -19.22
CA GLN A 48 14.03 0.90 -19.03
C GLN A 48 13.74 2.25 -19.69
N SER A 49 13.07 2.27 -20.85
CA SER A 49 12.67 3.51 -21.53
C SER A 49 11.63 4.31 -20.75
N LEU A 50 10.74 3.64 -20.02
CA LEU A 50 9.72 4.25 -19.17
C LEU A 50 10.30 4.70 -17.82
N LEU A 51 11.34 4.03 -17.35
CA LEU A 51 12.07 4.35 -16.11
C LEU A 51 13.21 5.36 -16.33
N ALA A 52 13.45 5.77 -17.58
CA ALA A 52 14.48 6.74 -17.93
C ALA A 52 14.24 8.07 -17.20
N ARG A 53 15.16 8.42 -16.29
CA ARG A 53 15.10 9.67 -15.54
C ARG A 53 15.48 10.83 -16.45
N LYS A 54 14.65 11.87 -16.51
CA LYS A 54 15.10 13.17 -17.04
C LYS A 54 16.05 13.77 -16.01
N HIS A 55 17.35 13.81 -16.31
CA HIS A 55 18.32 14.50 -15.47
C HIS A 55 17.95 15.98 -15.38
N SER A 56 17.52 16.45 -14.20
CA SER A 56 17.51 17.87 -13.87
C SER A 56 18.97 18.34 -13.82
N ARG A 57 19.30 19.41 -14.55
CA ARG A 57 20.62 20.05 -14.43
C ARG A 57 20.79 20.46 -12.97
N PRO A 58 21.83 20.00 -12.25
CA PRO A 58 22.06 20.43 -10.88
C PRO A 58 22.30 21.95 -10.89
N GLU A 59 21.46 22.70 -10.18
CA GLU A 59 21.74 24.10 -9.88
C GLU A 59 22.88 24.17 -8.87
N ALA A 60 23.72 25.21 -8.92
CA ALA A 60 24.97 25.30 -8.15
C ALA A 60 24.81 25.35 -6.61
N HIS A 61 23.58 25.24 -6.09
CA HIS A 61 23.23 25.37 -4.68
C HIS A 61 22.36 24.24 -4.15
N THR A 62 22.25 23.10 -4.85
CA THR A 62 21.51 21.96 -4.31
C THR A 62 22.21 21.32 -3.13
N HIS A 63 21.40 20.94 -2.14
CA HIS A 63 21.84 20.37 -0.87
C HIS A 63 22.63 19.06 -1.09
N SER A 64 23.59 18.79 -0.20
CA SER A 64 24.49 17.63 -0.24
C SER A 64 23.80 16.25 -0.26
N GLU A 65 22.48 16.20 -0.13
CA GLU A 65 21.66 14.98 -0.24
C GLU A 65 21.30 14.60 -1.68
N ASP A 66 21.55 15.47 -2.66
CA ASP A 66 21.32 15.22 -4.11
C ASP A 66 22.26 14.17 -4.72
N GLY A 67 23.03 13.48 -3.89
CA GLY A 67 23.99 12.46 -4.28
C GLY A 67 25.24 13.10 -4.88
N THR A 68 26.40 12.80 -4.29
CA THR A 68 27.67 12.93 -5.02
C THR A 68 27.54 12.22 -6.37
N PRO A 69 27.98 12.80 -7.51
CA PRO A 69 27.94 12.13 -8.79
C PRO A 69 28.63 10.77 -8.65
N MET A 70 27.87 9.68 -8.65
CA MET A 70 28.46 8.35 -8.59
C MET A 70 29.27 8.18 -9.88
N LYS A 71 30.56 7.91 -9.70
CA LYS A 71 31.55 7.77 -10.79
C LYS A 71 31.22 6.61 -11.73
N ASP A 72 30.45 5.66 -11.23
CA ASP A 72 29.92 4.53 -11.96
C ASP A 72 28.39 4.57 -11.83
N ALA A 73 27.68 4.27 -12.92
CA ALA A 73 26.24 4.05 -12.85
C ALA A 73 25.98 2.99 -11.77
N PRO A 74 24.98 3.18 -10.88
CA PRO A 74 24.65 2.17 -9.89
C PRO A 74 24.49 0.85 -10.62
N THR A 75 25.21 -0.18 -10.17
CA THR A 75 25.07 -1.54 -10.67
C THR A 75 23.58 -1.83 -10.68
N GLU A 76 22.96 -1.96 -11.85
CA GLU A 76 21.59 -2.45 -11.95
C GLU A 76 21.65 -3.85 -11.35
N ASP A 77 21.34 -3.98 -10.06
CA ASP A 77 20.90 -5.26 -9.53
C ASP A 77 19.82 -5.69 -10.49
N THR A 78 20.10 -6.73 -11.28
CA THR A 78 19.21 -7.23 -12.32
C THR A 78 17.97 -7.77 -11.62
N LEU A 79 17.05 -6.85 -11.33
CA LEU A 79 15.70 -7.15 -10.91
C LEU A 79 15.16 -8.06 -12.02
N SER A 80 14.77 -9.26 -11.63
CA SER A 80 14.17 -10.23 -12.53
C SER A 80 12.83 -10.62 -11.96
N TRP A 81 11.87 -10.83 -12.85
CA TRP A 81 10.59 -11.39 -12.44
C TRP A 81 10.85 -12.81 -11.90
N PRO A 82 10.34 -13.17 -10.71
CA PRO A 82 10.57 -14.50 -10.17
C PRO A 82 9.95 -15.56 -11.10
N SER A 83 10.62 -16.70 -11.22
CA SER A 83 10.06 -17.84 -11.96
C SER A 83 9.04 -18.57 -11.09
N PHE A 84 7.92 -18.96 -11.70
CA PHE A 84 6.83 -19.65 -11.02
C PHE A 84 6.36 -20.82 -11.89
N ASP A 85 6.12 -21.96 -11.25
CA ASP A 85 5.78 -23.21 -11.95
C ASP A 85 4.36 -23.21 -12.53
N THR A 86 3.46 -22.37 -12.00
CA THR A 86 2.05 -22.32 -12.39
C THR A 86 1.56 -20.90 -12.66
N ALA A 87 0.45 -20.77 -13.40
CA ALA A 87 -0.17 -19.46 -13.65
C ALA A 87 -0.74 -18.87 -12.35
N GLU A 88 -1.33 -19.69 -11.49
CA GLU A 88 -1.95 -19.28 -10.23
C GLU A 88 -0.92 -18.64 -9.30
N LYS A 89 0.27 -19.23 -9.16
CA LYS A 89 1.38 -18.65 -8.39
C LYS A 89 1.85 -17.31 -8.96
N ARG A 90 1.91 -17.17 -10.28
CA ARG A 90 2.26 -15.90 -10.96
C ARG A 90 1.22 -14.82 -10.67
N ILE A 91 -0.05 -15.17 -10.76
CA ILE A 91 -1.17 -14.25 -10.56
C ILE A 91 -1.22 -13.81 -9.09
N ALA A 92 -1.10 -14.75 -8.15
CA ALA A 92 -1.02 -14.46 -6.72
C ALA A 92 0.12 -13.48 -6.45
N PHE A 93 1.35 -13.79 -6.87
CA PHE A 93 2.49 -12.89 -6.69
C PHE A 93 2.28 -11.51 -7.32
N ALA A 94 1.77 -11.46 -8.56
CA ALA A 94 1.52 -10.21 -9.26
C ALA A 94 0.52 -9.32 -8.51
N LEU A 95 -0.48 -9.89 -7.83
CA LEU A 95 -1.49 -9.15 -7.08
C LEU A 95 -1.04 -8.74 -5.67
N ILE A 96 -0.13 -9.50 -5.04
CA ILE A 96 0.38 -9.20 -3.68
C ILE A 96 1.11 -7.86 -3.64
N VAL A 97 2.08 -7.67 -4.54
CA VAL A 97 2.97 -6.49 -4.53
C VAL A 97 2.21 -5.16 -4.49
N PRO A 98 1.25 -4.90 -5.39
CA PRO A 98 0.52 -3.62 -5.36
C PRO A 98 -0.38 -3.48 -4.12
N CYS A 99 -0.97 -4.58 -3.61
CA CYS A 99 -1.74 -4.54 -2.37
C CYS A 99 -0.88 -4.21 -1.15
N THR A 100 0.27 -4.88 -1.00
CA THR A 100 1.25 -4.61 0.06
C THR A 100 1.68 -3.15 0.03
N ASN A 101 2.03 -2.63 -1.14
CA ASN A 101 2.44 -1.23 -1.29
C ASN A 101 1.32 -0.27 -0.90
N ALA A 102 0.08 -0.54 -1.33
CA ALA A 102 -1.07 0.32 -1.00
C ALA A 102 -1.39 0.30 0.50
N ILE A 103 -1.33 -0.87 1.15
CA ILE A 103 -1.52 -1.00 2.60
C ILE A 103 -0.47 -0.21 3.35
N LEU A 104 0.81 -0.41 3.03
CA LEU A 104 1.91 0.29 3.69
C LEU A 104 1.79 1.81 3.52
N ALA A 105 1.56 2.28 2.29
CA ALA A 105 1.50 3.70 2.00
C ALA A 105 0.30 4.39 2.69
N VAL A 106 -0.87 3.73 2.75
CA VAL A 106 -2.04 4.27 3.44
C VAL A 106 -1.89 4.19 4.96
N ALA A 107 -1.29 3.12 5.48
CA ALA A 107 -1.05 3.02 6.91
C ALA A 107 -0.03 4.07 7.40
N GLU A 108 1.06 4.27 6.66
CA GLU A 108 2.04 5.32 6.93
C GLU A 108 1.40 6.71 6.87
N TYR A 109 0.52 6.96 5.90
CA TYR A 109 -0.27 8.19 5.86
C TYR A 109 -1.10 8.39 7.14
N PHE A 110 -1.75 7.34 7.63
CA PHE A 110 -2.52 7.39 8.87
C PHE A 110 -1.62 7.67 10.09
N ASP A 111 -0.41 7.11 10.15
CA ASP A 111 0.55 7.38 11.23
C ASP A 111 1.05 8.82 11.21
N VAL A 112 1.54 9.29 10.06
CA VAL A 112 2.09 10.66 9.89
C VAL A 112 1.06 11.72 10.28
N HIS A 113 -0.22 11.47 9.98
CA HIS A 113 -1.32 12.38 10.31
C HIS A 113 -2.04 12.06 11.63
N ARG A 114 -1.50 11.16 12.48
CA ARG A 114 -2.05 10.75 13.79
C ARG A 114 -3.47 10.15 13.73
N LEU A 115 -3.90 9.68 12.57
CA LEU A 115 -5.17 9.01 12.37
C LEU A 115 -5.13 7.55 12.85
N SER A 116 -3.94 6.94 12.93
CA SER A 116 -3.73 5.57 13.43
C SER A 116 -4.08 5.40 14.91
N ALA A 117 -4.14 6.49 15.68
CA ALA A 117 -4.60 6.48 17.08
C ALA A 117 -6.12 6.24 17.22
N SER A 118 -6.87 6.27 16.12
CA SER A 118 -8.30 5.98 16.11
C SER A 118 -8.59 4.56 16.58
N ARG A 119 -9.54 4.40 17.52
CA ARG A 119 -10.01 3.09 17.99
C ARG A 119 -11.03 2.43 17.05
N ALA A 120 -11.27 3.01 15.87
CA ALA A 120 -12.14 2.40 14.87
C ALA A 120 -11.58 1.02 14.45
N PRO A 121 -12.39 -0.05 14.46
CA PRO A 121 -11.92 -1.40 14.16
C PRO A 121 -11.19 -1.53 12.82
N GLU A 122 -11.60 -0.78 11.80
CA GLU A 122 -11.03 -0.83 10.45
C GLU A 122 -9.68 -0.11 10.37
N VAL A 123 -9.47 0.90 11.22
CA VAL A 123 -8.16 1.55 11.35
C VAL A 123 -7.20 0.62 12.07
N GLN A 124 -7.64 -0.02 13.15
CA GLN A 124 -6.85 -1.03 13.85
C GLN A 124 -6.55 -2.24 12.95
N PHE A 125 -7.51 -2.65 12.11
CA PHE A 125 -7.32 -3.66 11.08
C PHE A 125 -6.23 -3.26 10.10
N LEU A 126 -6.29 -2.05 9.51
CA LEU A 126 -5.24 -1.53 8.63
C LEU A 126 -3.86 -1.57 9.28
N MET A 127 -3.73 -1.16 10.55
CA MET A 127 -2.44 -1.18 11.26
C MET A 127 -1.89 -2.60 11.39
N ARG A 128 -2.75 -3.59 11.66
CA ARG A 128 -2.31 -5.01 11.73
C ARG A 128 -1.95 -5.58 10.37
N LEU A 129 -2.62 -5.17 9.29
CA LEU A 129 -2.21 -5.53 7.94
C LEU A 129 -0.86 -4.90 7.57
N ARG A 130 -0.61 -3.65 7.96
CA ARG A 130 0.70 -2.98 7.80
C ARG A 130 1.80 -3.78 8.48
N ASP A 131 1.59 -4.21 9.72
CA ASP A 131 2.59 -4.96 10.48
C ASP A 131 2.91 -6.30 9.80
N ALA A 132 1.89 -7.04 9.37
CA ALA A 132 2.09 -8.29 8.64
C ALA A 132 2.77 -8.07 7.27
N ALA A 133 2.41 -7.00 6.56
CA ALA A 133 3.04 -6.60 5.30
C ALA A 133 4.52 -6.27 5.47
N ALA A 134 4.86 -5.49 6.50
CA ALA A 134 6.24 -5.16 6.85
C ALA A 134 7.04 -6.39 7.33
N ASN A 135 6.37 -7.34 7.98
CA ASN A 135 6.94 -8.61 8.42
C ASN A 135 6.91 -9.70 7.33
N GLY A 136 7.25 -9.33 6.09
CA GLY A 136 7.40 -10.30 5.01
C GLY A 136 6.14 -11.11 4.69
N ASN A 137 4.97 -10.46 4.70
CA ASN A 137 3.67 -11.07 4.40
C ASN A 137 3.19 -12.10 5.44
N THR A 138 3.64 -12.00 6.69
CA THR A 138 3.29 -12.94 7.76
C THR A 138 2.86 -12.20 9.02
N PHE A 139 1.74 -12.62 9.62
CA PHE A 139 1.33 -12.10 10.92
C PHE A 139 2.30 -12.55 12.00
N SER A 140 2.75 -11.60 12.82
CA SER A 140 3.48 -11.86 14.06
C SER A 140 2.73 -11.20 15.20
N LEU A 141 2.08 -12.02 16.02
CA LEU A 141 1.14 -11.60 17.07
C LEU A 141 1.63 -12.15 18.41
N ALA A 142 2.25 -11.29 19.22
CA ALA A 142 2.66 -11.68 20.57
C ALA A 142 1.43 -12.05 21.42
N ALA A 143 1.53 -13.11 22.21
CA ALA A 143 0.42 -13.66 23.01
C ALA A 143 0.02 -12.78 24.20
N ASP A 144 0.89 -11.86 24.62
CA ASP A 144 0.73 -10.99 25.79
C ASP A 144 0.47 -9.52 25.44
N GLU A 145 0.37 -9.19 24.14
CA GLU A 145 0.09 -7.83 23.69
C GLU A 145 -1.42 -7.52 23.78
N TYR A 146 -1.78 -6.45 24.52
CA TYR A 146 -3.14 -5.92 24.46
C TYR A 146 -3.46 -5.44 23.04
N ARG A 147 -4.42 -6.10 22.39
CA ARG A 147 -4.87 -5.75 21.04
C ARG A 147 -6.24 -5.08 21.05
N PRO A 148 -6.36 -3.84 20.56
CA PRO A 148 -7.66 -3.28 20.20
C PRO A 148 -8.36 -4.18 19.17
N HIS A 149 -9.69 -4.20 19.21
CA HIS A 149 -10.46 -4.96 18.21
C HIS A 149 -10.16 -4.45 16.80
N ALA A 150 -9.63 -5.35 15.96
CA ALA A 150 -9.20 -5.08 14.60
C ALA A 150 -10.01 -5.96 13.65
N ALA A 151 -10.99 -5.36 12.96
CA ALA A 151 -11.90 -6.10 12.10
C ALA A 151 -12.41 -5.25 10.93
N TYR A 152 -12.68 -5.93 9.81
CA TYR A 152 -13.29 -5.35 8.63
C TYR A 152 -14.05 -6.42 7.85
N ALA A 153 -15.31 -6.15 7.46
CA ALA A 153 -16.12 -7.03 6.60
C ALA A 153 -16.21 -8.51 7.05
N GLY A 154 -16.16 -8.78 8.35
CA GLY A 154 -16.20 -10.13 8.91
C GLY A 154 -14.81 -10.80 9.07
N LEU A 155 -13.75 -10.18 8.54
CA LEU A 155 -12.37 -10.54 8.82
C LEU A 155 -11.96 -9.94 10.16
N ILE A 156 -11.40 -10.77 11.03
CA ILE A 156 -11.00 -10.39 12.39
C ILE A 156 -9.54 -10.81 12.55
N VAL A 157 -8.70 -9.89 13.04
CA VAL A 157 -7.33 -10.22 13.43
C VAL A 157 -7.33 -10.66 14.88
N ASP A 158 -7.08 -11.95 15.10
CA ASP A 158 -6.94 -12.57 16.41
C ASP A 158 -5.69 -13.47 16.48
N ASP A 159 -5.46 -14.04 17.66
CA ASP A 159 -4.29 -14.85 17.99
C ASP A 159 -4.12 -16.09 17.09
N ALA A 160 -5.20 -16.58 16.48
CA ALA A 160 -5.13 -17.74 15.61
C ALA A 160 -4.43 -17.44 14.27
N LEU A 161 -4.22 -16.15 13.96
CA LEU A 161 -3.49 -15.73 12.77
C LEU A 161 -1.98 -15.70 12.96
N ASP A 162 -1.42 -15.90 14.16
CA ASP A 162 0.03 -15.87 14.34
C ASP A 162 0.75 -16.88 13.42
N GLY A 163 1.76 -16.42 12.69
CA GLY A 163 2.49 -17.22 11.70
C GLY A 163 1.72 -17.51 10.40
N THR A 164 0.49 -17.03 10.24
CA THR A 164 -0.29 -17.17 9.00
C THR A 164 0.08 -16.09 7.98
N LEU A 165 -0.17 -16.39 6.71
CA LEU A 165 0.13 -15.46 5.62
C LEU A 165 -0.93 -14.37 5.52
N LEU A 166 -0.48 -13.12 5.31
CA LEU A 166 -1.37 -12.02 4.99
C LEU A 166 -2.04 -12.24 3.62
N PHE A 167 -1.24 -12.43 2.58
CA PHE A 167 -1.69 -12.82 1.24
C PHE A 167 -1.19 -14.21 0.86
N SER A 168 -1.92 -14.89 -0.04
CA SER A 168 -1.50 -16.21 -0.54
C SER A 168 -0.16 -16.15 -1.28
N ASP A 169 0.71 -17.12 -1.06
CA ASP A 169 1.95 -17.32 -1.83
C ASP A 169 1.74 -18.19 -3.09
N GLY A 170 0.48 -18.51 -3.42
CA GLY A 170 0.11 -19.43 -4.49
C GLY A 170 0.22 -20.92 -4.13
N VAL A 171 0.55 -21.24 -2.88
CA VAL A 171 0.53 -22.61 -2.31
C VAL A 171 -0.38 -22.66 -1.09
N LYS A 172 -0.15 -21.77 -0.12
CA LYS A 172 -0.96 -21.60 1.08
C LYS A 172 -1.94 -20.45 0.89
N PRO A 173 -3.19 -20.57 1.38
CA PRO A 173 -4.13 -19.46 1.38
C PRO A 173 -3.61 -18.32 2.27
N GLY A 174 -3.92 -17.10 1.89
CA GLY A 174 -3.71 -15.91 2.73
C GLY A 174 -4.96 -15.57 3.54
N PHE A 175 -4.79 -14.69 4.52
CA PHE A 175 -5.89 -14.16 5.32
C PHE A 175 -6.79 -13.21 4.53
N ILE A 176 -6.23 -12.40 3.64
CA ILE A 176 -6.99 -11.47 2.80
C ILE A 176 -6.73 -11.68 1.31
N GLU A 177 -7.70 -11.30 0.49
CA GLU A 177 -7.59 -11.27 -0.95
C GLU A 177 -7.43 -9.83 -1.48
N PHE A 178 -7.17 -9.73 -2.79
CA PHE A 178 -7.06 -8.45 -3.49
C PHE A 178 -8.32 -7.58 -3.30
N GLY A 179 -9.50 -8.20 -3.39
CA GLY A 179 -10.78 -7.53 -3.22
C GLY A 179 -10.98 -6.92 -1.84
N ASP A 180 -10.50 -7.60 -0.79
CA ASP A 180 -10.58 -7.13 0.59
C ASP A 180 -9.74 -5.87 0.79
N THR A 181 -8.54 -5.84 0.19
CA THR A 181 -7.67 -4.65 0.23
C THR A 181 -8.37 -3.45 -0.43
N VAL A 182 -8.90 -3.63 -1.65
CA VAL A 182 -9.64 -2.58 -2.35
C VAL A 182 -10.87 -2.12 -1.55
N GLY A 183 -11.60 -3.06 -0.95
CA GLY A 183 -12.75 -2.79 -0.10
C GLY A 183 -12.39 -1.94 1.11
N LEU A 184 -11.36 -2.36 1.86
CA LEU A 184 -10.86 -1.67 3.04
C LEU A 184 -10.46 -0.24 2.70
N LEU A 185 -9.68 -0.03 1.64
CA LEU A 185 -9.25 1.31 1.22
C LEU A 185 -10.45 2.20 0.87
N ARG A 186 -11.44 1.68 0.13
CA ARG A 186 -12.68 2.44 -0.15
C ARG A 186 -13.44 2.79 1.12
N TYR A 187 -13.47 1.88 2.09
CA TYR A 187 -14.11 2.14 3.38
C TYR A 187 -13.38 3.24 4.15
N LEU A 188 -12.05 3.18 4.24
CA LEU A 188 -11.23 4.20 4.90
C LEU A 188 -11.37 5.58 4.24
N ALA A 189 -11.47 5.65 2.92
CA ALA A 189 -11.77 6.90 2.23
C ALA A 189 -13.15 7.47 2.63
N LYS A 190 -14.17 6.62 2.79
CA LYS A 190 -15.49 7.06 3.29
C LYS A 190 -15.42 7.53 4.75
N LEU A 191 -14.64 6.85 5.59
CA LEU A 191 -14.40 7.23 6.97
C LEU A 191 -13.74 8.62 7.05
N LEU A 192 -12.73 8.91 6.21
CA LEU A 192 -12.12 10.24 6.17
C LEU A 192 -13.09 11.32 5.68
N LYS A 193 -13.94 11.01 4.70
CA LYS A 193 -15.00 11.94 4.25
C LYS A 193 -15.99 12.27 5.37
N SER A 194 -16.36 11.30 6.20
CA SER A 194 -17.28 11.55 7.33
C SER A 194 -16.62 12.33 8.47
N MET A 195 -15.33 12.12 8.72
CA MET A 195 -14.59 12.92 9.69
C MET A 195 -14.46 14.38 9.22
N GLN A 196 -14.23 14.62 7.93
CA GLN A 196 -14.19 15.96 7.35
C GLN A 196 -15.51 16.73 7.56
N SER A 197 -16.65 16.09 7.28
CA SER A 197 -17.96 16.75 7.41
C SER A 197 -18.29 17.09 8.87
N ALA A 198 -17.88 16.24 9.83
CA ALA A 198 -18.05 16.51 11.25
C ALA A 198 -17.22 17.72 11.73
N ILE A 199 -15.95 17.81 11.31
CA ILE A 199 -15.07 18.95 11.65
C ILE A 199 -15.64 20.25 11.08
N SER A 200 -16.07 20.24 9.82
CA SER A 200 -16.62 21.44 9.17
C SER A 200 -17.93 21.93 9.79
N ALA A 201 -18.73 21.06 10.41
CA ALA A 201 -19.97 21.44 11.09
C ALA A 201 -19.71 22.04 12.48
N GLY A 202 -18.64 21.64 13.16
CA GLY A 202 -18.27 22.15 14.49
C GLY A 202 -17.66 23.55 14.49
N ASP A 203 -17.07 23.98 13.37
CA ASP A 203 -16.41 25.30 13.22
C ASP A 203 -17.39 26.44 12.87
N ALA A 204 -18.68 26.13 12.74
CA ALA A 204 -19.75 27.09 12.43
C ALA A 204 -20.58 27.51 13.65
N GLY A 205 -20.15 27.16 14.87
CA GLY A 205 -20.85 27.39 16.15
C GLY A 205 -20.28 28.51 17.00
#